data_AF-A0A940RNF2-F1
#
_entry.id   AF-A0A940RNF2-F1
#
_cell.length_a   1.000
_cell.length_b   1.000
_cell.length_c   1.000
_cell.angle_alpha   90.00
_cell.angle_beta   90.00
_cell.angle_gamma   90.00
#
_symmetry.space_group_name_H-M   'P 1'
#
loop_
_entity.id
_entity.type
_entity.pdbx_description
1 polymer ?
#
loop_
_entity_poly.entity_id
_entity_poly.type
_entity_poly.pdbx_seq_one_letter_code
_entity_poly.pdbx_strand_id
1 'polypeptide(L)'
;MSKDEPEETGANLQLVGLGFIGLGSCFLVFMAALVIAHYGFGAPVHMRRSGGLAPEGGLAFAILFFVAAGAGMVFAGIRMRRAAGRMFGEE
;
A
#
# COMPACT_ATOMS: atom_id res chain seq x y z
N MET A 1 -19.13 -20.30 -23.14
CA MET A 1 -19.16 -19.41 -21.98
C MET A 1 -19.89 -20.17 -20.88
N SER A 2 -19.14 -20.84 -20.02
CA SER A 2 -19.75 -21.62 -18.93
C SER A 2 -20.31 -20.63 -17.90
N LYS A 3 -21.32 -21.04 -17.13
CA LYS A 3 -21.87 -20.19 -16.08
C LYS A 3 -20.87 -19.92 -14.94
N ASP A 4 -19.75 -20.64 -14.91
CA ASP A 4 -18.77 -20.63 -13.83
C ASP A 4 -17.64 -19.59 -14.01
N GLU A 5 -17.35 -19.17 -15.26
CA GLU A 5 -16.33 -18.15 -15.58
C GLU A 5 -16.49 -16.80 -14.83
N PRO A 6 -17.70 -16.19 -14.74
CA PRO A 6 -17.86 -14.92 -14.03
C PRO A 6 -17.74 -15.06 -12.50
N GLU A 7 -18.10 -16.21 -11.93
CA GLU A 7 -18.03 -16.48 -10.50
C GLU A 7 -16.58 -16.66 -10.05
N GLU A 8 -15.79 -17.41 -10.81
CA GLU A 8 -14.36 -17.59 -10.58
C GLU A 8 -13.60 -16.25 -10.72
N THR A 9 -13.93 -15.46 -11.74
CA THR A 9 -13.33 -14.14 -11.95
C THR A 9 -13.62 -13.19 -10.80
N GLY A 10 -14.87 -13.17 -10.31
CA GLY A 10 -15.26 -12.37 -9.14
C GLY A 10 -14.50 -12.78 -7.88
N ALA A 11 -14.37 -14.08 -7.61
CA ALA A 11 -13.71 -14.60 -6.43
C ALA A 11 -12.21 -14.29 -6.44
N ASN A 12 -11.56 -14.47 -7.59
CA ASN A 12 -10.16 -14.10 -7.80
C ASN A 12 -9.94 -12.59 -7.60
N LEU A 13 -10.85 -11.75 -8.09
CA LEU A 13 -10.75 -10.30 -7.93
C LEU A 13 -10.95 -9.85 -6.48
N GLN A 14 -11.81 -10.53 -5.71
CA GLN A 14 -11.93 -10.31 -4.26
C GLN A 14 -10.62 -10.64 -3.52
N LEU A 15 -10.03 -11.81 -3.82
CA LEU A 15 -8.78 -12.26 -3.21
C LEU A 15 -7.62 -11.32 -3.53
N VAL A 16 -7.46 -10.92 -4.79
CA VAL A 16 -6.45 -9.93 -5.19
C VAL A 16 -6.69 -8.59 -4.48
N GLY A 17 -7.95 -8.14 -4.41
CA GLY A 17 -8.31 -6.91 -3.71
C GLY A 17 -7.95 -6.94 -2.22
N LEU A 18 -8.18 -8.07 -1.54
CA LEU A 18 -7.74 -8.28 -0.15
C LEU A 18 -6.22 -8.28 -0.03
N GLY A 19 -5.51 -8.93 -0.95
CA GLY A 19 -4.05 -8.91 -1.01
C GLY A 19 -3.48 -7.50 -1.13
N PHE A 20 -4.06 -6.67 -2.01
CA PHE A 20 -3.66 -5.27 -2.18
C PHE A 20 -3.91 -4.42 -0.94
N ILE A 21 -5.06 -4.61 -0.27
CA ILE A 21 -5.36 -3.92 1.00
C ILE A 21 -4.35 -4.34 2.08
N GLY A 22 -4.11 -5.65 2.24
CA GLY A 22 -3.20 -6.16 3.26
C GLY A 22 -1.77 -5.66 3.04
N LEU A 23 -1.25 -5.79 1.82
CA LEU A 23 0.10 -5.37 1.46
C LEU A 23 0.26 -3.85 1.56
N GLY A 24 -0.71 -3.08 1.05
CA GLY A 24 -0.70 -1.61 1.15
C GLY A 24 -0.75 -1.13 2.61
N SER A 25 -1.57 -1.77 3.45
CA SER A 25 -1.67 -1.44 4.88
C SER A 25 -0.37 -1.77 5.64
N CYS A 26 0.22 -2.94 5.40
CA CYS A 26 1.52 -3.30 5.97
C CYS A 26 2.60 -2.31 5.57
N PHE A 27 2.60 -1.87 4.31
CA PHE A 27 3.56 -0.91 3.80
C PHE A 27 3.42 0.46 4.47
N LEU A 28 2.18 0.95 4.66
CA LEU A 28 1.91 2.21 5.36
C LEU A 28 2.35 2.16 6.83
N VAL A 29 2.08 1.06 7.54
CA VAL A 29 2.54 0.85 8.92
C VAL A 29 4.06 0.84 8.99
N PHE A 30 4.73 0.17 8.05
CA PHE A 30 6.18 0.17 7.96
C PHE A 30 6.75 1.57 7.73
N MET A 31 6.20 2.34 6.79
CA MET A 31 6.62 3.72 6.55
C MET A 31 6.39 4.62 7.78
N ALA A 32 5.27 4.47 8.47
CA ALA A 32 5.02 5.19 9.72
C ALA A 32 6.05 4.85 10.80
N ALA A 33 6.41 3.57 10.95
CA ALA A 33 7.45 3.14 11.88
C ALA A 33 8.81 3.75 11.54
N LEU A 34 9.19 3.82 10.26
CA LEU A 34 10.42 4.48 9.82
C LEU A 34 10.42 5.99 10.12
N VAL A 35 9.30 6.67 9.88
CA VAL A 35 9.14 8.10 10.18
C VAL A 35 9.25 8.36 11.68
N ILE A 36 8.61 7.55 12.52
CA ILE A 36 8.69 7.65 13.99
C ILE A 36 10.12 7.36 14.46
N ALA A 37 10.78 6.33 13.92
CA ALA A 37 12.18 6.04 14.22
C ALA A 37 13.09 7.23 13.87
N HIS A 38 12.85 7.84 12.72
CA HIS A 38 13.64 8.96 12.23
C HIS A 38 13.48 10.23 13.07
N TYR A 39 12.25 10.72 13.20
CA TYR A 39 11.95 12.02 13.79
C TYR A 39 11.67 11.94 15.30
N GLY A 40 11.15 10.81 15.79
CA GLY A 40 10.79 10.62 17.20
C GLY A 40 11.94 10.12 18.06
N PHE A 41 12.76 9.20 17.54
CA PHE A 41 13.89 8.61 18.29
C PHE A 41 15.26 9.14 17.83
N GLY A 42 15.31 10.02 16.84
CA GLY A 42 16.56 10.57 16.32
C GLY A 42 17.48 9.53 15.71
N ALA A 43 16.92 8.41 15.20
CA ALA A 43 17.66 7.36 14.51
C ALA A 43 17.66 7.65 13.00
N PRO A 44 18.73 8.24 12.43
CA PRO A 44 18.76 8.58 11.01
C PRO A 44 18.72 7.33 10.13
N VAL A 45 17.56 7.09 9.51
CA VAL A 45 17.33 5.95 8.58
C VAL A 45 18.13 6.09 7.28
N HIS A 46 18.78 7.24 7.08
CA HIS A 46 19.49 7.60 5.86
C HIS A 46 20.81 8.32 6.20
N MET A 47 21.74 7.63 6.85
CA MET A 47 23.11 8.14 6.94
C MET A 47 23.81 7.93 5.59
N ARG A 48 24.37 9.00 5.02
CA ARG A 48 25.30 8.84 3.89
C ARG A 48 26.51 8.05 4.36
N ARG A 49 27.17 7.36 3.43
CA ARG A 49 28.44 6.66 3.70
C ARG A 49 29.55 7.60 4.25
N SER A 50 29.39 8.91 4.07
CA SER A 50 30.25 9.97 4.62
C SER A 50 29.91 10.40 6.05
N GLY A 51 28.92 9.79 6.71
CA GLY A 51 28.44 10.19 8.04
C GLY A 51 27.54 11.43 8.06
N GLY A 52 27.30 12.07 6.91
CA GLY A 52 26.39 13.22 6.79
C GLY A 52 24.93 12.79 6.66
N LEU A 53 24.01 13.58 7.24
CA LEU A 53 22.58 13.43 7.01
C LEU A 53 22.27 13.72 5.53
N ALA A 54 21.40 12.93 4.90
CA ALA A 54 20.94 13.27 3.55
C ALA A 54 20.01 14.51 3.62
N PRO A 55 19.85 15.25 2.51
CA PRO A 55 19.01 16.44 2.50
C PRO A 55 17.57 16.12 2.91
N GLU A 56 17.03 16.85 3.89
CA GLU A 56 15.69 16.62 4.43
C GLU A 56 14.60 16.63 3.35
N GLY A 57 14.75 17.47 2.32
CA GLY A 57 13.82 17.53 1.18
C GLY A 57 13.76 16.22 0.36
N GLY A 58 14.89 15.50 0.25
CA GLY A 58 14.93 14.20 -0.44
C GLY A 58 14.23 13.11 0.36
N LEU A 59 14.37 13.14 1.70
CA LEU A 59 13.66 12.24 2.58
C LEU A 59 12.15 12.50 2.56
N ALA A 60 11.74 13.76 2.66
CA ALA A 60 10.32 14.14 2.62
C ALA A 60 9.64 13.69 1.32
N PHE A 61 10.31 13.86 0.18
CA PHE A 61 9.82 13.36 -1.11
C PHE A 61 9.69 11.83 -1.14
N ALA A 62 10.70 11.11 -0.63
CA ALA A 62 10.65 9.65 -0.56
C ALA A 62 9.51 9.17 0.34
N ILE A 63 9.32 9.77 1.52
CA ILE A 63 8.20 9.46 2.42
C ILE A 63 6.87 9.67 1.71
N LEU A 64 6.68 10.84 1.07
CA LEU A 64 5.45 11.15 0.35
C LEU A 64 5.16 10.14 -0.77
N PHE A 65 6.18 9.80 -1.57
CA PHE A 65 6.06 8.83 -2.65
C PHE A 65 5.63 7.45 -2.14
N PHE A 66 6.30 6.94 -1.10
CA PHE A 66 5.99 5.61 -0.56
C PHE A 66 4.64 5.57 0.17
N VAL A 67 4.29 6.61 0.91
CA VAL A 67 2.95 6.72 1.51
C VAL A 67 1.87 6.75 0.43
N ALA A 68 2.07 7.53 -0.64
CA ALA A 68 1.13 7.57 -1.77
C ALA A 68 1.01 6.21 -2.47
N ALA A 69 2.12 5.48 -2.66
CA ALA A 69 2.10 4.14 -3.23
C ALA A 69 1.31 3.15 -2.36
N GLY A 70 1.56 3.13 -1.03
CA GLY A 70 0.83 2.26 -0.09
C GLY A 70 -0.67 2.58 -0.04
N ALA A 71 -1.03 3.87 0.04
CA ALA A 71 -2.42 4.32 -0.01
C ALA A 71 -3.09 3.97 -1.34
N GLY A 72 -2.36 4.10 -2.46
CA GLY A 72 -2.80 3.70 -3.79
C GLY A 72 -3.13 2.21 -3.88
N MET A 73 -2.32 1.35 -3.26
CA MET A 73 -2.58 -0.09 -3.20
C MET A 73 -3.84 -0.40 -2.39
N VAL A 74 -4.01 0.23 -1.23
CA VAL A 74 -5.23 0.07 -0.41
C VAL A 74 -6.46 0.52 -1.20
N PHE A 75 -6.39 1.69 -1.84
CA PHE A 75 -7.49 2.21 -2.66
C PHE A 75 -7.82 1.28 -3.82
N ALA A 76 -6.82 0.80 -4.55
CA ALA A 76 -6.99 -0.15 -5.65
C ALA A 76 -7.67 -1.44 -5.16
N GLY A 77 -7.22 -1.98 -4.03
CA GLY A 77 -7.82 -3.19 -3.45
C GLY A 77 -9.28 -3.00 -3.03
N ILE A 78 -9.63 -1.84 -2.43
CA ILE A 78 -11.03 -1.49 -2.12
C ILE A 78 -11.86 -1.43 -3.41
N ARG A 79 -11.33 -0.82 -4.47
CA ARG A 79 -12.02 -0.72 -5.77
C ARG A 79 -12.22 -2.10 -6.41
N MET A 80 -11.22 -2.98 -6.35
CA MET A 80 -11.30 -4.35 -6.85
C MET A 80 -12.39 -5.15 -6.11
N ARG A 81 -12.44 -5.06 -4.77
CA ARG A 81 -13.48 -5.74 -3.98
C ARG A 81 -14.88 -5.24 -4.29
N ARG A 82 -15.05 -3.91 -4.44
CA ARG A 82 -16.35 -3.33 -4.87
C ARG A 82 -16.74 -3.77 -6.28
N ALA A 83 -15.77 -3.85 -7.19
CA ALA A 83 -16.02 -4.34 -8.54
C ALA A 83 -16.45 -5.80 -8.54
N ALA A 84 -15.82 -6.63 -7.70
CA ALA A 84 -16.20 -8.03 -7.54
C ALA A 84 -17.59 -8.21 -6.90
N GLY A 85 -17.94 -7.46 -5.85
CA GLY A 85 -19.28 -7.52 -5.24
C GLY A 85 -20.42 -7.24 -6.24
N ARG A 86 -20.21 -6.29 -7.16
CA ARG A 86 -21.14 -6.03 -8.26
C ARG A 86 -21.27 -7.18 -9.26
N MET A 87 -20.25 -8.03 -9.40
CA MET A 87 -20.33 -9.23 -10.25
C MET A 87 -21.15 -10.35 -9.58
N PHE A 88 -21.28 -10.33 -8.26
CA PHE A 88 -22.07 -11.29 -7.48
C PHE A 88 -23.52 -10.83 -7.21
N GLY A 89 -23.92 -9.63 -7.66
CA GLY A 89 -25.26 -9.10 -7.43
C GLY A 89 -25.51 -8.65 -5.98
N GLU A 90 -24.44 -8.42 -5.21
CA GLU A 90 -24.51 -7.82 -3.88
C GLU A 90 -24.52 -6.29 -4.02
N GLU A 91 -25.72 -5.69 -4.04
CA GLU A 91 -25.93 -4.25 -3.83
C GLU A 91 -26.39 -3.95 -2.40
#